data_AF-T1B7R6-F1
#
_entry.id   AF-T1B7R6-F1
#
_cell.length_a   1.000
_cell.length_b   1.000
_cell.length_c   1.000
_cell.angle_alpha   90.00
_cell.angle_beta   90.00
_cell.angle_gamma   90.00
#
_symmetry.space_group_name_H-M   'P 1'
#
loop_
_entity.id
_entity.type
_entity.pdbx_description
1 polymer ?
#
loop_
_entity_poly.entity_id
_entity_poly.type
_entity_poly.pdbx_seq_one_letter_code
_entity_poly.pdbx_strand_id
1 'polypeptide(L)'
;MAYAYYMQGMVYFPRRANPIERLFGAHLSARPPHNVRKSFAAFRTVVSQYPNSPYAHEAYQRMIFLRDRLASYNVDVARYYLERGAYVASARRAEIVVDEYQGAPAVKDALAIMILSYERL
;
A
#
# COMPACT_ATOMS: atom_id res chain seq x y z
N MET A 1 -24.83 -10.71 1.20
CA MET A 1 -24.62 -10.10 2.53
C MET A 1 -23.37 -9.21 2.51
N ALA A 2 -23.53 -7.89 2.42
CA ALA A 2 -22.40 -6.95 2.38
C ALA A 2 -21.59 -6.90 3.70
N TYR A 3 -22.27 -7.07 4.84
CA TYR A 3 -21.68 -7.01 6.18
C TYR A 3 -20.56 -8.04 6.40
N ALA A 4 -20.76 -9.28 5.97
CA ALA A 4 -19.77 -10.35 6.18
C ALA A 4 -18.45 -10.05 5.44
N TYR A 5 -18.52 -9.61 4.18
CA TYR A 5 -17.34 -9.21 3.42
C TYR A 5 -16.67 -7.96 3.99
N TYR A 6 -17.45 -7.01 4.49
CA TYR A 6 -16.91 -5.84 5.19
C TYR A 6 -16.13 -6.26 6.44
N MET A 7 -16.71 -7.11 7.29
CA MET A 7 -16.03 -7.62 8.50
C MET A 7 -14.79 -8.45 8.15
N GLN A 8 -14.84 -9.26 7.10
CA GLN A 8 -13.66 -9.97 6.58
C GLN A 8 -12.55 -8.97 6.18
N GLY A 9 -12.91 -7.89 5.50
CA GLY A 9 -11.99 -6.81 5.16
C GLY A 9 -11.35 -6.19 6.40
N MET A 10 -12.15 -5.94 7.44
CA MET A 10 -11.71 -5.37 8.72
C MET A 10 -10.78 -6.29 9.50
N VAL A 11 -11.01 -7.61 9.49
CA VAL A 11 -10.11 -8.59 10.15
C VAL A 11 -8.70 -8.54 9.57
N TYR A 12 -8.58 -8.40 8.25
CA TYR A 12 -7.28 -8.29 7.58
C TYR A 12 -6.74 -6.86 7.53
N PHE A 13 -7.53 -5.85 7.91
CA PHE A 13 -7.12 -4.45 7.81
C PHE A 13 -5.94 -4.18 8.74
N PRO A 14 -4.84 -3.57 8.24
CA PRO A 14 -3.67 -3.33 9.06
C PRO A 14 -4.03 -2.38 10.21
N ARG A 15 -3.66 -2.78 11.43
CA ARG A 15 -3.78 -1.92 12.60
C ARG A 15 -2.86 -0.71 12.42
N ARG A 16 -3.38 0.49 12.72
CA ARG A 16 -2.55 1.69 12.85
C ARG A 16 -1.66 1.51 14.08
N ALA A 17 -0.42 1.97 13.99
CA ALA A 17 0.49 1.98 15.12
C ALA A 17 -0.06 2.92 16.21
N ASN A 18 -0.15 2.42 17.44
CA ASN A 18 -0.60 3.22 18.58
C ASN A 18 0.44 4.29 18.93
N PRO A 19 0.08 5.39 19.61
CA PRO A 19 1.03 6.44 20.00
C PRO A 19 2.25 5.92 20.75
N ILE A 20 2.07 4.91 21.60
CA ILE A 20 3.14 4.23 22.34
C ILE A 20 4.08 3.48 21.37
N GLU A 21 3.55 2.73 20.40
CA GLU A 21 4.35 2.00 19.41
C GLU A 21 5.18 2.95 18.52
N ARG A 22 4.62 4.12 18.18
CA ARG A 22 5.35 5.17 17.43
C ARG A 22 6.47 5.79 18.27
N LEU A 23 6.25 6.00 19.56
CA LEU A 23 7.25 6.54 20.48
C LEU A 23 8.46 5.60 20.61
N PHE A 24 8.22 4.28 20.60
CA PHE A 24 9.29 3.27 20.67
C PHE A 24 9.87 2.87 19.30
N GLY A 25 9.65 3.66 18.24
CA GLY A 25 10.28 3.41 16.93
C GLY A 25 9.80 2.14 16.23
N ALA A 26 8.62 1.61 16.60
CA ALA A 26 8.07 0.44 15.91
C ALA A 26 7.60 0.85 14.51
N HIS A 27 8.48 0.71 13.51
CA HIS A 27 8.16 0.90 12.11
C HIS A 27 7.28 -0.26 11.60
N LEU A 28 5.99 -0.26 11.98
CA LEU A 28 4.99 -1.18 11.40
C LEU A 28 4.84 -1.01 9.87
N SER A 29 5.37 0.09 9.31
CA SER A 29 5.48 0.39 7.87
C SER A 29 6.33 -0.57 7.06
N ALA A 30 7.41 -1.07 7.63
CA ALA A 30 8.36 -1.90 6.88
C ALA A 30 7.93 -3.36 6.78
N ARG A 31 6.85 -3.78 7.47
CA ARG A 31 6.39 -5.18 7.44
C ARG A 31 5.71 -5.50 6.11
N PRO A 32 6.07 -6.61 5.44
CA PRO A 32 5.41 -7.05 4.22
C PRO A 32 3.88 -7.08 4.37
N PRO A 33 3.13 -6.37 3.51
CA PRO A 33 1.69 -6.15 3.65
C PRO A 33 0.87 -7.38 3.20
N HIS A 34 1.13 -8.56 3.75
CA HIS A 34 0.48 -9.82 3.34
C HIS A 34 -1.05 -9.80 3.51
N ASN A 35 -1.54 -9.20 4.59
CA ASN A 35 -2.98 -9.08 4.85
C ASN A 35 -3.65 -7.94 4.09
N VAL A 36 -2.89 -6.96 3.61
CA VAL A 36 -3.44 -5.78 2.90
C VAL A 36 -4.15 -6.20 1.61
N ARG A 37 -3.58 -7.14 0.85
CA ARG A 37 -4.21 -7.67 -0.37
C ARG A 37 -5.51 -8.41 -0.07
N LYS A 38 -5.55 -9.20 1.01
CA LYS A 38 -6.78 -9.91 1.45
C LYS A 38 -7.87 -8.93 1.90
N SER A 39 -7.48 -7.90 2.66
CA SER A 39 -8.37 -6.82 3.08
C SER A 39 -8.95 -6.06 1.88
N PHE A 40 -8.09 -5.69 0.92
CA PHE A 40 -8.49 -5.00 -0.30
C PHE A 40 -9.48 -5.83 -1.13
N ALA A 41 -9.20 -7.14 -1.31
CA ALA A 41 -10.08 -8.03 -2.05
C ALA A 41 -11.48 -8.14 -1.41
N ALA A 42 -11.55 -8.22 -0.08
CA ALA A 42 -12.82 -8.27 0.64
C ALA A 42 -13.62 -6.97 0.51
N PHE A 43 -12.98 -5.81 0.68
CA PHE A 43 -13.63 -4.52 0.46
C PHE A 43 -14.05 -4.30 -1.00
N ARG A 44 -13.25 -4.76 -1.96
CA ARG A 44 -13.60 -4.72 -3.39
C ARG A 44 -14.91 -5.45 -3.64
N THR A 45 -15.13 -6.61 -3.02
CA THR A 45 -16.41 -7.34 -3.11
C THR A 45 -17.58 -6.52 -2.57
N VAL A 46 -17.39 -5.80 -1.46
CA VAL A 46 -18.44 -4.90 -0.92
C VAL A 46 -18.79 -3.81 -1.94
N VAL A 47 -17.78 -3.13 -2.48
CA VAL A 47 -17.98 -2.02 -3.42
C VAL A 47 -18.55 -2.49 -4.76
N SER A 48 -18.08 -3.63 -5.30
CA SER A 48 -18.49 -4.09 -6.62
C SER A 48 -19.83 -4.83 -6.64
N GLN A 49 -20.10 -5.67 -5.64
CA GLN A 49 -21.33 -6.47 -5.59
C GLN A 49 -22.45 -5.81 -4.79
N TYR A 50 -22.11 -4.90 -3.86
CA TYR A 50 -23.09 -4.25 -2.98
C TYR A 50 -22.91 -2.72 -2.95
N PRO A 51 -22.91 -2.02 -4.10
CA PRO A 51 -22.60 -0.59 -4.17
C PRO A 51 -23.56 0.31 -3.38
N ASN A 52 -24.82 -0.12 -3.22
CA ASN A 52 -25.86 0.63 -2.47
C ASN A 52 -25.86 0.31 -0.96
N SER A 53 -24.94 -0.52 -0.49
CA SER A 53 -24.84 -0.87 0.93
C SER A 53 -24.33 0.32 1.75
N PRO A 54 -24.77 0.51 3.01
CA PRO A 54 -24.20 1.52 3.90
C PRO A 54 -22.68 1.35 4.12
N TYR A 55 -22.14 0.16 3.87
CA TYR A 55 -20.71 -0.14 4.02
C TYR A 55 -19.86 0.20 2.78
N ALA A 56 -20.49 0.44 1.62
CA ALA A 56 -19.77 0.59 0.36
C ALA A 56 -18.85 1.82 0.34
N HIS A 57 -19.35 2.96 0.82
CA HIS A 57 -18.57 4.20 0.88
C HIS A 57 -17.32 4.06 1.75
N GLU A 58 -17.48 3.52 2.95
CA GLU A 58 -16.36 3.32 3.87
C GLU A 58 -15.37 2.27 3.34
N ALA A 59 -15.86 1.16 2.78
CA ALA A 59 -15.03 0.14 2.15
C ALA A 59 -14.17 0.75 1.02
N TYR A 60 -14.74 1.63 0.20
CA TYR A 60 -14.02 2.33 -0.85
C TYR A 60 -12.90 3.24 -0.30
N GLN A 61 -13.19 4.04 0.73
CA GLN A 61 -12.17 4.87 1.38
C GLN A 61 -11.02 4.01 1.96
N ARG A 62 -11.35 2.86 2.56
CA ARG A 62 -10.35 1.91 3.06
C ARG A 62 -9.54 1.28 1.94
N MET A 63 -10.13 0.98 0.79
CA MET A 63 -9.39 0.51 -0.39
C MET A 63 -8.35 1.52 -0.86
N ILE A 64 -8.69 2.83 -0.89
CA ILE A 64 -7.73 3.89 -1.22
C ILE A 64 -6.56 3.87 -0.22
N PHE A 65 -6.86 3.84 1.07
CA PHE A 65 -5.81 3.77 2.10
C PHE A 65 -4.90 2.53 1.94
N LEU A 66 -5.48 1.36 1.68
CA LEU A 66 -4.72 0.12 1.48
C LEU A 66 -3.85 0.19 0.22
N ARG A 67 -4.37 0.77 -0.87
CA ARG A 67 -3.65 1.01 -2.12
C ARG A 67 -2.44 1.92 -1.89
N ASP A 68 -2.65 3.05 -1.22
CA ASP A 68 -1.58 4.01 -0.95
C ASP A 68 -0.51 3.41 -0.03
N ARG A 69 -0.92 2.55 0.93
CA ARG A 69 0.00 1.80 1.78
C ARG A 69 0.86 0.80 1.01
N LEU A 70 0.30 0.10 0.01
CA LEU A 70 1.07 -0.81 -0.85
C LEU A 70 2.08 -0.04 -1.71
N ALA A 71 1.69 1.13 -2.21
CA ALA A 71 2.57 2.02 -2.97
C ALA A 71 3.77 2.47 -2.10
N SER A 72 3.51 2.99 -0.90
CA SER A 72 4.57 3.40 0.03
C SER A 72 5.52 2.26 0.38
N TYR A 73 5.02 1.05 0.61
CA TYR A 73 5.87 -0.11 0.90
C TYR A 73 6.84 -0.42 -0.26
N ASN A 74 6.38 -0.35 -1.51
CA ASN A 74 7.27 -0.56 -2.66
C ASN A 74 8.32 0.54 -2.79
N VAL A 75 7.96 1.81 -2.50
CA VAL A 75 8.92 2.93 -2.43
C VAL A 75 9.97 2.71 -1.35
N ASP A 76 9.57 2.27 -0.16
CA ASP A 76 10.51 1.97 0.94
C ASP A 76 11.50 0.87 0.54
N VAL A 77 11.02 -0.17 -0.15
CA VAL A 77 11.89 -1.24 -0.66
C VAL A 77 12.78 -0.75 -1.81
N ALA A 78 12.26 0.10 -2.70
CA ALA A 78 13.04 0.70 -3.77
C ALA A 78 14.19 1.55 -3.20
N ARG A 79 13.90 2.38 -2.20
CA ARG A 79 14.89 3.18 -1.46
C ARG A 79 15.95 2.31 -0.80
N TYR A 80 15.54 1.23 -0.14
CA TYR A 80 16.45 0.26 0.48
C TYR A 80 17.44 -0.36 -0.53
N TYR A 81 16.98 -0.63 -1.76
CA TYR A 81 17.84 -1.14 -2.84
C TYR A 81 18.73 -0.04 -3.43
N LEU A 82 18.22 1.18 -3.60
CA LEU A 82 18.98 2.33 -4.07
C LEU A 82 20.18 2.61 -3.16
N GLU A 83 19.95 2.65 -1.84
CA GLU A 83 20.99 2.88 -0.82
C GLU A 83 22.08 1.80 -0.82
N ARG A 84 21.79 0.60 -1.34
CA ARG A 84 22.74 -0.52 -1.46
C ARG A 84 23.39 -0.63 -2.84
N GLY A 85 23.13 0.30 -3.75
CA GLY A 85 23.65 0.25 -5.12
C GLY A 85 22.98 -0.79 -6.02
N ALA A 86 21.86 -1.39 -5.61
CA ALA A 86 21.11 -2.34 -6.41
C ALA A 86 20.14 -1.60 -7.36
N TYR A 87 20.69 -0.84 -8.31
CA TYR A 87 19.93 0.12 -9.13
C TYR A 87 18.84 -0.52 -10.01
N VAL A 88 19.11 -1.67 -10.64
CA VAL A 88 18.10 -2.40 -11.43
C VAL A 88 16.90 -2.81 -10.56
N ALA A 89 17.17 -3.35 -9.36
CA ALA A 89 16.12 -3.78 -8.44
C ALA A 89 15.33 -2.58 -7.87
N SER A 90 16.02 -1.48 -7.58
CA SER A 90 15.41 -0.21 -7.18
C SER A 90 14.46 0.33 -8.25
N ALA A 91 14.95 0.46 -9.49
CA ALA A 91 14.14 0.92 -10.63
C ALA A 91 12.92 0.02 -10.84
N ARG A 92 13.08 -1.30 -10.79
CA ARG A 92 11.97 -2.25 -10.93
C ARG A 92 10.90 -2.08 -9.84
N ARG A 93 11.29 -1.78 -8.60
CA ARG A 93 10.34 -1.54 -7.51
C ARG A 93 9.61 -0.21 -7.65
N ALA A 94 10.30 0.82 -8.13
CA ALA A 94 9.70 2.10 -8.44
C ALA A 94 8.72 2.03 -9.63
N GLU A 95 9.08 1.29 -10.69
CA GLU A 95 8.23 1.02 -11.87
C GLU A 95 6.87 0.43 -11.46
N ILE A 96 6.87 -0.59 -10.60
CA ILE A 96 5.63 -1.17 -10.03
C ILE A 96 4.72 -0.10 -9.40
N VAL A 97 5.30 0.89 -8.73
CA VAL A 97 4.51 1.96 -8.09
C VAL A 97 3.84 2.87 -9.12
N VAL A 98 4.59 3.23 -10.17
CA VAL A 98 4.11 4.09 -11.26
C VAL A 98 3.01 3.40 -12.06
N ASP A 99 3.16 2.10 -12.31
CA ASP A 99 2.23 1.32 -13.14
C ASP A 99 0.97 0.90 -12.38
N GLU A 100 1.12 0.33 -11.19
CA GLU A 100 -0.01 -0.29 -10.47
C GLU A 100 -0.75 0.68 -9.53
N TYR A 101 -0.11 1.77 -9.09
CA TYR A 101 -0.63 2.63 -8.00
C TYR A 101 -0.79 4.09 -8.40
N GLN A 102 -1.19 4.34 -9.64
CA GLN A 102 -1.46 5.68 -10.16
C GLN A 102 -2.40 6.50 -9.24
N GLY A 103 -2.02 7.76 -9.01
CA GLY A 103 -2.72 8.68 -8.12
C GLY A 103 -2.43 8.48 -6.63
N ALA A 104 -1.60 7.50 -6.23
CA ALA A 104 -1.09 7.43 -4.87
C ALA A 104 -0.01 8.52 -4.64
N PRO A 105 0.08 9.13 -3.44
CA PRO A 105 1.12 10.12 -3.14
C PRO A 105 2.55 9.62 -3.36
N ALA A 106 2.77 8.32 -3.10
CA ALA A 106 4.05 7.64 -3.24
C ALA A 106 4.58 7.58 -4.69
N VAL A 107 3.75 7.83 -5.70
CA VAL A 107 4.19 7.84 -7.12
C VAL A 107 5.27 8.89 -7.38
N LYS A 108 5.20 10.05 -6.71
CA LYS A 108 6.23 11.10 -6.85
C LYS A 108 7.60 10.62 -6.41
N ASP A 109 7.66 9.97 -5.25
CA ASP A 109 8.90 9.43 -4.70
C ASP A 109 9.42 8.26 -5.55
N ALA A 110 8.52 7.41 -6.05
CA ALA A 110 8.89 6.33 -6.96
C ALA A 110 9.54 6.87 -8.24
N LEU A 111 8.95 7.87 -8.89
CA LEU A 111 9.54 8.51 -10.08
C LEU A 111 10.93 9.07 -9.79
N ALA A 112 11.12 9.74 -8.65
CA ALA A 112 12.43 10.25 -8.25
C ALA A 112 13.46 9.11 -8.06
N ILE A 113 13.08 8.03 -7.37
CA ILE A 113 13.94 6.85 -7.20
C ILE A 113 14.28 6.21 -8.55
N MET A 114 13.32 6.13 -9.46
CA MET A 114 13.52 5.56 -10.79
C MET A 114 14.53 6.36 -11.60
N ILE A 115 14.41 7.70 -11.62
CA ILE A 115 15.39 8.61 -12.24
C ILE A 115 16.78 8.38 -11.63
N LEU A 116 16.89 8.45 -10.31
CA LEU A 116 18.15 8.26 -9.58
C LEU A 116 18.78 6.88 -9.80
N SER A 117 17.97 5.87 -10.08
CA SER A 117 18.45 4.51 -10.39
C SER A 117 18.98 4.45 -11.82
N TYR A 118 18.30 5.06 -12.80
CA TYR A 118 18.77 5.10 -14.18
C TYR A 118 20.01 5.98 -14.38
N GLU A 119 20.18 7.05 -13.61
CA GLU A 119 21.40 7.88 -13.65
C GLU A 119 22.65 7.16 -13.13
N ARG A 120 22.47 6.12 -12.31
CA ARG A 120 23.57 5.35 -11.67
C ARG A 120 23.79 3.97 -12.30
N LEU A 121 22.99 3.60 -13.29
CA LEU A 121 23.14 2.39 -14.09
C LEU A 121 24.21 2.58 -15.17
#